data_AF-A0A524G5K1-F1
#
_entry.id   AF-A0A524G5K1-F1
#
_cell.length_a   1.000
_cell.length_b   1.000
_cell.length_c   1.000
_cell.angle_alpha   90.00
_cell.angle_beta   90.00
_cell.angle_gamma   90.00
#
_symmetry.space_group_name_H-M   'P 1'
#
loop_
_entity.id
_entity.type
_entity.pdbx_description
1 polymer ?
#
loop_
_entity_poly.entity_id
_entity_poly.type
_entity_poly.pdbx_seq_one_letter_code
_entity_poly.pdbx_strand_id
1 'polypeptide(L)'
;MTDWIEFSHDWAYYITPSTFEMKKVRGKVPVGSIVLRKQKEILDTGMTIVNTEYSIVKEDTVVDLEDKRAANEILAKFLIGYMKEYNEYPPGTVFDKAYKNGNVDVLYKASEYDRFKIRLTSTLVGSDPEEFLMNLRKAGRKKFIPGDDWKIEPAKSSRASCKTCGHNIEKGDLRLGEPTYFQDHLNYKWHHFDCKADDIWGIPKDKLLGYSSLESKIKESVEKALWM
;
A
#
# COMPACT_ATOMS: atom_id res chain seq x y z
N MET A 1 -0.69 -4.71 -17.18
CA MET A 1 -0.30 -3.29 -17.24
C MET A 1 -1.48 -2.54 -16.63
N THR A 2 -1.29 -1.69 -15.62
CA THR A 2 -2.42 -0.94 -15.03
C THR A 2 -2.70 0.24 -15.93
N ASP A 3 -3.91 0.30 -16.49
CA ASP A 3 -4.34 1.42 -17.32
C ASP A 3 -4.61 2.66 -16.45
N TRP A 4 -4.41 3.84 -17.03
CA TRP A 4 -4.56 5.13 -16.35
C TRP A 4 -5.44 6.04 -17.18
N ILE A 5 -6.26 6.83 -16.51
CA ILE A 5 -7.05 7.89 -17.16
C ILE A 5 -6.62 9.26 -16.63
N GLU A 6 -6.75 10.28 -17.48
CA GLU A 6 -6.56 11.66 -17.08
C GLU A 6 -7.65 12.07 -16.09
N PHE A 7 -7.23 12.65 -14.97
CA PHE A 7 -8.14 13.12 -13.94
C PHE A 7 -7.42 14.15 -13.06
N SER A 8 -8.01 15.34 -12.94
CA SER A 8 -7.47 16.44 -12.15
C SER A 8 -8.53 17.00 -11.21
N HIS A 9 -8.13 17.22 -9.96
CA HIS A 9 -8.94 17.89 -8.96
C HIS A 9 -8.00 18.49 -7.89
N ASP A 10 -8.27 19.71 -7.44
CA ASP A 10 -7.34 20.49 -6.60
C ASP A 10 -7.01 19.79 -5.27
N TRP A 11 -8.01 19.12 -4.69
CA TRP A 11 -7.86 18.34 -3.47
C TRP A 11 -8.53 16.98 -3.63
N ALA A 12 -7.83 16.05 -4.27
CA ALA A 12 -8.30 14.67 -4.38
C ALA A 12 -7.20 13.65 -4.11
N TYR A 13 -7.65 12.47 -3.71
CA TYR A 13 -6.83 11.29 -3.49
C TYR A 13 -7.47 10.11 -4.19
N TYR A 14 -6.72 9.03 -4.38
CA TYR A 14 -7.25 7.76 -4.86
C TYR A 14 -6.69 6.60 -4.05
N ILE A 15 -7.49 5.54 -3.94
CA ILE A 15 -7.14 4.27 -3.30
C ILE A 15 -7.04 3.21 -4.38
N THR A 16 -5.87 2.57 -4.49
CA THR A 16 -5.64 1.52 -5.50
C THR A 16 -6.06 0.16 -4.94
N PRO A 17 -6.92 -0.62 -5.62
CA PRO A 17 -7.45 -1.88 -5.09
C PRO A 17 -6.40 -2.96 -4.84
N SER A 18 -5.37 -3.03 -5.68
CA SER A 18 -4.29 -4.02 -5.55
C SER A 18 -3.31 -3.73 -4.42
N THR A 19 -3.41 -2.56 -3.81
CA THR A 19 -2.33 -1.96 -3.02
C THR A 19 -2.84 -1.38 -1.70
N PHE A 20 -4.12 -0.99 -1.65
CA PHE A 20 -4.76 -0.28 -0.54
C PHE A 20 -3.99 0.97 -0.10
N GLU A 21 -3.16 1.53 -0.97
CA GLU A 21 -2.50 2.80 -0.73
C GLU A 21 -3.38 3.95 -1.17
N MET A 22 -3.49 4.95 -0.29
CA MET A 22 -4.09 6.23 -0.63
C MET A 22 -3.01 7.20 -1.13
N LYS A 23 -3.15 7.70 -2.36
CA LYS A 23 -2.22 8.64 -2.98
C LYS A 23 -2.94 9.90 -3.41
N LYS A 24 -2.25 11.05 -3.39
CA LYS A 24 -2.79 12.30 -3.93
C LYS A 24 -2.91 12.19 -5.45
N VAL A 25 -4.01 12.69 -6.02
CA VAL A 25 -4.19 12.80 -7.46
C VAL A 25 -3.15 13.75 -8.05
N ARG A 26 -2.50 13.34 -9.15
CA ARG A 26 -1.50 14.13 -9.89
C ARG A 26 -1.77 14.05 -11.40
N GLY A 27 -2.90 14.58 -11.85
CA GLY A 27 -3.31 14.65 -13.26
C GLY A 27 -3.80 13.35 -13.89
N LYS A 28 -3.63 12.20 -13.20
CA LYS A 28 -4.14 10.91 -13.63
C LYS A 28 -4.44 10.00 -12.44
N VAL A 29 -5.27 8.99 -12.69
CA VAL A 29 -5.66 7.96 -11.71
C VAL A 29 -5.68 6.58 -12.37
N PRO A 30 -5.28 5.50 -11.66
CA PRO A 30 -5.31 4.15 -12.21
C PRO A 30 -6.76 3.63 -12.32
N VAL A 31 -7.06 2.93 -13.41
CA VAL A 31 -8.34 2.23 -13.61
C VAL A 31 -8.59 1.26 -12.46
N GLY A 32 -9.84 1.21 -11.97
CA GLY A 32 -10.27 0.44 -10.81
C GLY A 32 -10.06 1.13 -9.46
N SER A 33 -9.44 2.31 -9.41
CA SER A 33 -9.23 3.04 -8.16
C SER A 33 -10.50 3.75 -7.68
N ILE A 34 -10.66 3.88 -6.36
CA ILE A 34 -11.67 4.78 -5.78
C ILE A 34 -11.03 6.15 -5.59
N VAL A 35 -11.65 7.19 -6.09
CA VAL A 35 -11.25 8.58 -5.93
C VAL A 35 -12.04 9.20 -4.77
N LEU A 36 -11.36 10.00 -3.96
CA LEU A 36 -11.90 10.80 -2.87
C LEU A 36 -11.64 12.27 -3.19
N ARG A 37 -12.69 12.99 -3.60
CA ARG A 37 -12.62 14.45 -3.83
C ARG A 37 -13.03 15.16 -2.56
N LYS A 38 -12.19 16.08 -2.08
CA LYS A 38 -12.39 16.80 -0.83
C LYS A 38 -12.75 18.25 -1.09
N GLN A 39 -13.73 18.76 -0.37
CA GLN A 39 -14.16 20.16 -0.43
C GLN A 39 -14.33 20.69 0.99
N LYS A 40 -13.91 21.95 1.21
CA LYS A 40 -14.17 22.65 2.47
C LYS A 40 -15.52 23.33 2.38
N GLU A 41 -16.33 23.17 3.40
CA GLU A 41 -17.58 23.90 3.56
C GLU A 41 -17.51 24.67 4.88
N ILE A 42 -17.86 25.96 4.84
CA ILE A 42 -17.97 26.80 6.03
C ILE A 42 -19.45 26.86 6.36
N LEU A 43 -19.83 26.29 7.50
CA LEU A 43 -21.20 26.32 7.97
C LEU A 43 -21.56 27.72 8.50
N ASP A 44 -22.85 28.01 8.60
CA ASP A 44 -23.38 29.27 9.15
C ASP A 44 -22.87 29.57 10.58
N THR A 45 -22.44 28.52 11.30
CA THR A 45 -21.82 28.62 12.63
C THR A 45 -20.36 29.10 12.62
N GLY A 46 -19.77 29.32 11.43
CA GLY A 46 -18.35 29.60 11.24
C GLY A 46 -17.43 28.38 11.31
N MET A 47 -17.98 27.18 11.57
CA MET A 47 -17.23 25.94 11.60
C MET A 47 -16.89 25.48 10.18
N THR A 48 -15.62 25.16 9.94
CA THR A 48 -15.20 24.53 8.68
C THR A 48 -15.32 23.01 8.78
N ILE A 49 -16.09 22.40 7.88
CA ILE A 49 -16.15 20.96 7.69
C ILE A 49 -15.50 20.57 6.36
N VAL A 50 -15.11 19.30 6.25
CA VAL A 50 -14.56 18.73 5.01
C VAL A 50 -15.52 17.67 4.51
N ASN A 51 -16.14 17.94 3.37
CA ASN A 51 -16.94 16.97 2.65
C ASN A 51 -16.05 16.14 1.74
N THR A 52 -16.36 14.86 1.62
CA THR A 52 -15.67 13.94 0.70
C THR A 52 -16.68 13.27 -0.21
N GLU A 53 -16.56 13.53 -1.50
CA GLU A 53 -17.27 12.80 -2.55
C GLU A 53 -16.42 11.63 -3.02
N TYR A 54 -17.09 10.57 -3.48
CA TYR A 54 -16.45 9.33 -3.89
C TYR A 54 -16.76 9.05 -5.35
N SER A 55 -15.77 8.53 -6.08
CA SER A 55 -15.96 8.10 -7.47
C SER A 55 -15.18 6.80 -7.72
N ILE A 56 -15.61 5.99 -8.69
CA ILE A 56 -14.87 4.80 -9.17
C ILE A 56 -14.33 5.08 -10.56
N VAL A 57 -13.05 4.76 -10.77
CA VAL A 57 -12.37 4.91 -12.05
C VAL A 57 -12.66 3.66 -12.91
N LYS A 58 -13.34 3.83 -14.04
CA LYS A 58 -13.54 2.82 -15.07
C LYS A 58 -12.56 3.05 -16.23
N GLU A 59 -12.56 2.17 -17.23
CA GLU A 59 -11.58 2.17 -18.33
C GLU A 59 -11.52 3.50 -19.09
N ASP A 60 -12.65 4.18 -19.24
CA ASP A 60 -12.81 5.37 -20.07
C ASP A 60 -13.41 6.57 -19.32
N THR A 61 -13.83 6.39 -18.05
CA THR A 61 -14.57 7.42 -17.32
C THR A 61 -14.41 7.33 -15.80
N VAL A 62 -14.67 8.44 -15.11
CA VAL A 62 -14.83 8.48 -13.65
C VAL A 62 -16.32 8.56 -13.34
N VAL A 63 -16.82 7.56 -12.62
CA VAL A 63 -18.24 7.48 -12.25
C VAL A 63 -18.40 7.86 -10.79
N ASP A 64 -19.21 8.88 -10.53
CA ASP A 64 -19.52 9.32 -9.17
C ASP A 64 -20.36 8.28 -8.44
N LEU A 65 -20.05 8.11 -7.16
CA LEU A 65 -20.77 7.26 -6.23
C LEU A 65 -21.71 8.13 -5.41
N GLU A 66 -22.90 7.60 -5.14
CA GLU A 66 -23.95 8.30 -4.40
C GLU A 66 -23.46 8.77 -3.02
N ASP A 67 -22.75 7.90 -2.31
CA ASP A 67 -22.27 8.19 -0.97
C ASP A 67 -21.08 7.30 -0.54
N LYS A 68 -20.69 7.43 0.73
CA LYS A 68 -19.67 6.60 1.35
C LYS A 68 -20.07 5.11 1.46
N ARG A 69 -21.36 4.79 1.50
CA ARG A 69 -21.85 3.39 1.57
C ARG A 69 -21.58 2.69 0.25
N ALA A 70 -21.88 3.33 -0.88
CA ALA A 70 -21.52 2.83 -2.20
C ALA A 70 -20.00 2.61 -2.34
N ALA A 71 -19.18 3.53 -1.81
CA ALA A 71 -17.73 3.34 -1.76
C ALA A 71 -17.31 2.14 -0.88
N ASN A 72 -17.95 1.94 0.27
CA ASN A 72 -17.67 0.80 1.15
C ASN A 72 -18.01 -0.54 0.50
N GLU A 73 -19.10 -0.62 -0.29
CA GLU A 73 -19.47 -1.85 -1.00
C GLU A 73 -18.41 -2.26 -2.03
N ILE A 74 -17.85 -1.28 -2.74
CA ILE A 74 -16.75 -1.52 -3.69
C ILE A 74 -15.48 -1.91 -2.93
N LEU A 75 -15.12 -1.19 -1.87
CA LEU A 75 -13.97 -1.51 -1.03
C LEU A 75 -14.07 -2.91 -0.41
N ALA A 76 -15.26 -3.37 -0.04
CA ALA A 76 -15.48 -4.71 0.49
C ALA A 76 -15.11 -5.78 -0.54
N LYS A 77 -15.50 -5.59 -1.81
CA LYS A 77 -15.12 -6.50 -2.91
C LYS A 77 -13.62 -6.49 -3.14
N PHE A 78 -12.99 -5.31 -3.15
CA PHE A 78 -11.53 -5.20 -3.28
C PHE A 78 -10.78 -5.88 -2.14
N LEU A 79 -11.28 -5.73 -0.91
CA LEU A 79 -10.66 -6.28 0.27
C LEU A 79 -10.69 -7.80 0.24
N ILE A 80 -11.84 -8.39 -0.12
CA ILE A 80 -11.97 -9.83 -0.28
C ILE A 80 -11.11 -10.35 -1.44
N GLY A 81 -11.08 -9.64 -2.56
CA GLY A 81 -10.23 -9.98 -3.71
C GLY A 81 -8.76 -10.06 -3.31
N TYR A 82 -8.25 -9.01 -2.67
CA TYR A 82 -6.88 -8.96 -2.16
C TYR A 82 -6.61 -10.10 -1.16
N MET A 83 -7.50 -10.29 -0.17
CA MET A 83 -7.31 -11.32 0.85
C MET A 83 -7.27 -12.73 0.25
N LYS A 84 -8.09 -13.02 -0.75
CA LYS A 84 -8.09 -14.32 -1.43
C LYS A 84 -6.87 -14.52 -2.31
N GLU A 85 -6.42 -13.47 -3.00
CA GLU A 85 -5.26 -13.53 -3.89
C GLU A 85 -3.96 -13.70 -3.11
N TYR A 86 -3.78 -12.94 -2.04
CA TYR A 86 -2.53 -12.88 -1.29
C TYR A 86 -2.53 -13.70 0.01
N ASN A 87 -3.69 -14.22 0.43
CA ASN A 87 -3.86 -14.89 1.73
C ASN A 87 -3.39 -14.03 2.93
N GLU A 88 -3.63 -12.72 2.83
CA GLU A 88 -3.10 -11.69 3.73
C GLU A 88 -4.12 -10.56 3.93
N TYR A 89 -4.07 -9.88 5.09
CA TYR A 89 -4.80 -8.61 5.26
C TYR A 89 -4.22 -7.53 4.33
N PRO A 90 -5.06 -6.72 3.64
CA PRO A 90 -4.57 -5.57 2.91
C PRO A 90 -3.92 -4.53 3.85
N PRO A 91 -2.96 -3.74 3.35
CA PRO A 91 -2.34 -2.66 4.13
C PRO A 91 -3.36 -1.71 4.76
N GLY A 92 -3.10 -1.29 6.00
CA GLY A 92 -3.98 -0.38 6.73
C GLY A 92 -5.30 -0.97 7.20
N THR A 93 -5.53 -2.28 7.03
CA THR A 93 -6.74 -2.96 7.51
C THR A 93 -6.50 -3.69 8.82
N VAL A 94 -7.51 -3.73 9.68
CA VAL A 94 -7.53 -4.52 10.92
C VAL A 94 -8.93 -5.09 11.17
N PHE A 95 -8.99 -6.30 11.74
CA PHE A 95 -10.23 -6.81 12.32
C PHE A 95 -10.75 -5.81 13.36
N ASP A 96 -12.01 -5.40 13.26
CA ASP A 96 -12.63 -4.44 14.17
C ASP A 96 -13.64 -5.11 15.10
N LYS A 97 -14.66 -5.78 14.54
CA LYS A 97 -15.75 -6.34 15.35
C LYS A 97 -16.47 -7.50 14.67
N ALA A 98 -16.62 -8.62 15.37
CA ALA A 98 -17.58 -9.67 15.03
C ALA A 98 -18.97 -9.39 15.61
N TYR A 99 -20.00 -9.80 14.89
CA TYR A 99 -21.40 -9.67 15.26
C TYR A 99 -22.03 -11.05 15.47
N LYS A 100 -23.04 -11.11 16.34
CA LYS A 100 -23.78 -12.36 16.64
C LYS A 100 -24.42 -13.02 15.43
N ASN A 101 -24.64 -12.27 14.35
CA ASN A 101 -25.23 -12.76 13.10
C ASN A 101 -24.17 -13.30 12.11
N GLY A 102 -22.91 -13.46 12.54
CA GLY A 102 -21.81 -13.94 11.69
C GLY A 102 -21.17 -12.87 10.79
N ASN A 103 -21.68 -11.64 10.80
CA ASN A 103 -21.01 -10.56 10.07
C ASN A 103 -19.76 -10.08 10.84
N VAL A 104 -18.78 -9.57 10.10
CA VAL A 104 -17.57 -8.97 10.68
C VAL A 104 -17.32 -7.62 10.05
N ASP A 105 -17.02 -6.62 10.87
CA ASP A 105 -16.51 -5.34 10.40
C ASP A 105 -14.96 -5.37 10.39
N VAL A 106 -14.37 -4.94 9.28
CA VAL A 106 -12.95 -4.68 9.10
C VAL A 106 -12.75 -3.17 9.00
N LEU A 107 -11.84 -2.62 9.80
CA LEU A 107 -11.49 -1.21 9.76
C LEU A 107 -10.30 -1.00 8.81
N TYR A 108 -10.53 -0.27 7.72
CA TYR A 108 -9.49 0.19 6.82
C TYR A 108 -9.16 1.67 7.09
N LYS A 109 -7.90 1.93 7.47
CA LYS A 109 -7.34 3.26 7.70
C LYS A 109 -6.52 3.67 6.48
N ALA A 110 -7.16 4.33 5.52
CA ALA A 110 -6.51 4.81 4.31
C ALA A 110 -5.58 5.99 4.59
N SER A 111 -5.94 6.84 5.56
CA SER A 111 -5.11 7.90 6.13
C SER A 111 -5.42 8.08 7.62
N GLU A 112 -4.79 9.06 8.28
CA GLU A 112 -5.13 9.43 9.67
C GLU A 112 -6.59 9.88 9.80
N TYR A 113 -7.10 10.56 8.75
CA TYR A 113 -8.43 11.17 8.67
C TYR A 113 -9.44 10.29 7.91
N ASP A 114 -8.99 9.49 6.95
CA ASP A 114 -9.84 8.68 6.08
C ASP A 114 -9.90 7.24 6.58
N ARG A 115 -11.02 6.92 7.21
CA ARG A 115 -11.30 5.60 7.78
C ARG A 115 -12.60 5.03 7.24
N PHE A 116 -12.56 3.74 6.91
CA PHE A 116 -13.67 2.99 6.34
C PHE A 116 -13.95 1.78 7.23
N LYS A 117 -15.16 1.70 7.76
CA LYS A 117 -15.65 0.51 8.46
C LYS A 117 -16.40 -0.33 7.44
N ILE A 118 -15.76 -1.41 6.99
CA ILE A 118 -16.21 -2.24 5.88
C ILE A 118 -16.82 -3.51 6.47
N ARG A 119 -18.08 -3.79 6.16
CA ARG A 119 -18.79 -4.97 6.64
C ARG A 119 -18.63 -6.14 5.68
N LEU A 120 -18.15 -7.26 6.19
CA LEU A 120 -18.11 -8.55 5.51
C LEU A 120 -19.27 -9.42 5.98
N THR A 121 -19.96 -10.00 5.01
CA THR A 121 -21.06 -10.95 5.22
C THR A 121 -20.67 -12.30 4.63
N SER A 122 -21.32 -13.38 5.08
CA SER A 122 -21.04 -14.72 4.55
C SER A 122 -21.30 -14.82 3.05
N THR A 123 -22.34 -14.16 2.55
CA THR A 123 -22.63 -14.07 1.10
C THR A 123 -21.51 -13.38 0.33
N LEU A 124 -20.92 -12.31 0.89
CA LEU A 124 -19.89 -11.55 0.21
C LEU A 124 -18.54 -12.30 0.20
N VAL A 125 -18.21 -12.96 1.31
CA VAL A 125 -16.97 -13.73 1.46
C VAL A 125 -17.06 -15.08 0.73
N GLY A 126 -18.24 -15.71 0.75
CA GLY A 126 -18.49 -17.08 0.28
C GLY A 126 -18.28 -18.16 1.34
N SER A 127 -17.97 -17.76 2.58
CA SER A 127 -17.75 -18.62 3.75
C SER A 127 -18.06 -17.82 5.03
N ASP A 128 -17.84 -18.40 6.21
CA ASP A 128 -17.89 -17.63 7.45
C ASP A 128 -16.83 -16.51 7.43
N PRO A 129 -17.20 -15.22 7.63
CA PRO A 129 -16.26 -14.12 7.57
C PRO A 129 -15.23 -14.12 8.70
N GLU A 130 -15.59 -14.56 9.90
CA GLU A 130 -14.68 -14.57 11.05
C GLU A 130 -13.60 -15.65 10.86
N GLU A 131 -14.02 -16.86 10.50
CA GLU A 131 -13.10 -17.96 10.18
C GLU A 131 -12.20 -17.61 9.00
N PHE A 132 -12.75 -17.03 7.93
CA PHE A 132 -11.96 -16.57 6.78
C PHE A 132 -10.85 -15.62 7.23
N LEU A 133 -11.18 -14.62 8.06
CA LEU A 133 -10.24 -13.60 8.54
C LEU A 133 -9.21 -14.13 9.54
N MET A 134 -9.54 -15.13 10.36
CA MET A 134 -8.61 -15.74 11.31
C MET A 134 -7.52 -16.56 10.62
N ASN A 135 -7.82 -17.10 9.43
CA ASN A 135 -6.88 -17.90 8.64
C ASN A 135 -5.90 -17.05 7.80
N LEU A 136 -6.14 -15.74 7.71
CA LEU A 136 -5.26 -14.83 6.97
C LEU A 136 -4.01 -14.49 7.78
N ARG A 137 -2.88 -14.39 7.08
CA ARG A 137 -1.67 -13.78 7.67
C ARG A 137 -1.92 -12.29 7.93
N LYS A 138 -1.46 -11.79 9.08
CA LYS A 138 -1.44 -10.33 9.32
C LYS A 138 -0.63 -9.66 8.21
N ALA A 139 -1.06 -8.48 7.78
CA ALA A 139 -0.34 -7.69 6.79
C ALA A 139 1.14 -7.58 7.20
N GLY A 140 2.02 -8.31 6.52
CA GLY A 140 3.44 -8.00 6.56
C GLY A 140 3.55 -6.58 6.03
N ARG A 141 4.21 -5.67 6.75
CA ARG A 141 4.43 -4.31 6.22
C ARG A 141 5.24 -4.45 4.95
N LYS A 142 4.58 -4.44 3.79
CA LYS A 142 5.24 -4.35 2.50
C LYS A 142 4.60 -3.28 1.66
N LYS A 143 5.37 -2.22 1.47
CA LYS A 143 5.15 -1.24 0.43
C LYS A 143 5.80 -1.78 -0.84
N PHE A 144 5.09 -2.66 -1.55
CA PHE A 144 5.46 -3.01 -2.92
C PHE A 144 4.78 -2.01 -3.86
N ILE A 145 5.57 -1.16 -4.52
CA ILE A 145 5.12 -0.28 -5.59
C ILE A 145 5.53 -0.96 -6.90
N PRO A 146 4.57 -1.52 -7.68
CA PRO A 146 4.88 -2.04 -9.00
C PRO A 146 5.41 -0.91 -9.90
N GLY A 147 6.71 -0.94 -10.21
CA GLY A 147 7.38 0.05 -11.05
C GLY A 147 8.73 0.53 -10.52
N ASP A 148 8.99 0.39 -9.22
CA ASP A 148 10.26 0.80 -8.59
C ASP A 148 10.89 -0.34 -7.81
N ASP A 149 11.91 -0.92 -8.40
CA ASP A 149 12.63 -2.04 -7.83
C ASP A 149 13.50 -1.56 -6.66
N TRP A 150 13.43 -2.28 -5.53
CA TRP A 150 14.37 -2.09 -4.42
C TRP A 150 15.79 -2.33 -4.93
N LYS A 151 16.75 -1.62 -4.34
CA LYS A 151 18.15 -1.76 -4.75
C LYS A 151 18.99 -2.45 -3.67
N ILE A 152 19.86 -3.36 -4.09
CA ILE A 152 20.87 -3.98 -3.24
C ILE A 152 22.25 -3.77 -3.85
N GLU A 153 23.19 -3.26 -3.06
CA GLU A 153 24.59 -3.13 -3.46
C GLU A 153 25.50 -3.04 -2.24
N PRO A 154 26.79 -3.39 -2.37
CA PRO A 154 27.81 -2.93 -1.44
C PRO A 154 27.91 -1.40 -1.46
N ALA A 155 28.11 -0.77 -0.30
CA ALA A 155 28.21 0.66 -0.20
C ALA A 155 29.46 1.19 -0.92
N LYS A 156 29.28 2.10 -1.88
CA LYS A 156 30.39 2.69 -2.66
C LYS A 156 31.27 3.63 -1.84
N SER A 157 30.75 4.17 -0.74
CA SER A 157 31.41 5.09 0.19
C SER A 157 30.70 5.10 1.54
N SER A 158 31.37 5.57 2.60
CA SER A 158 30.82 5.69 3.97
C SER A 158 29.98 6.96 4.25
N ARG A 159 29.62 7.72 3.20
CA ARG A 159 28.85 8.98 3.35
C ARG A 159 27.35 8.79 3.62
N ALA A 160 26.85 7.56 3.52
CA ALA A 160 25.43 7.29 3.71
C ALA A 160 25.15 6.93 5.17
N SER A 161 24.15 7.57 5.76
CA SER A 161 23.63 7.18 7.07
C SER A 161 22.36 6.35 6.90
N CYS A 162 22.30 5.23 7.61
CA CYS A 162 21.17 4.32 7.64
C CYS A 162 19.92 5.04 8.14
N LYS A 163 18.84 5.01 7.34
CA LYS A 163 17.58 5.67 7.70
C LYS A 163 16.74 4.89 8.71
N THR A 164 17.15 3.67 9.09
CA THR A 164 16.53 2.92 10.20
C THR A 164 17.17 3.27 11.54
N CYS A 165 18.50 3.10 11.65
CA CYS A 165 19.20 3.21 12.94
C CYS A 165 19.97 4.52 13.14
N GLY A 166 20.10 5.35 12.09
CA GLY A 166 20.82 6.63 12.15
C GLY A 166 22.34 6.53 12.04
N HIS A 167 22.93 5.34 12.18
CA HIS A 167 24.39 5.14 12.07
C HIS A 167 24.88 5.16 10.62
N ASN A 168 26.17 5.42 10.42
CA ASN A 168 26.80 5.37 9.10
C ASN A 168 26.86 3.93 8.55
N ILE A 169 26.82 3.82 7.22
CA ILE A 169 26.99 2.57 6.49
C ILE A 169 28.41 2.58 5.91
N GLU A 170 29.27 1.65 6.32
CA GLU A 170 30.67 1.67 5.92
C GLU A 170 30.87 1.26 4.46
N LYS A 171 31.96 1.72 3.84
CA LYS A 171 32.28 1.36 2.45
C LYS A 171 32.50 -0.16 2.36
N GLY A 172 31.80 -0.81 1.44
CA GLY A 172 31.84 -2.27 1.26
C GLY A 172 30.73 -3.02 1.98
N ASP A 173 30.07 -2.41 2.97
CA ASP A 173 28.94 -3.04 3.65
C ASP A 173 27.75 -3.21 2.71
N LEU A 174 27.05 -4.34 2.84
CA LEU A 174 25.82 -4.57 2.10
C LEU A 174 24.72 -3.63 2.61
N ARG A 175 24.05 -2.96 1.68
CA ARG A 175 22.97 -2.02 1.99
C ARG A 175 21.77 -2.16 1.07
N LEU A 176 20.62 -1.76 1.60
CA LEU A 176 19.34 -1.73 0.89
C LEU A 176 18.94 -0.28 0.58
N GLY A 177 18.54 -0.05 -0.66
CA GLY A 177 17.97 1.19 -1.14
C GLY A 177 16.46 1.07 -1.23
N GLU A 178 15.76 1.73 -0.30
CA GLU A 178 14.31 1.93 -0.39
C GLU A 178 14.04 3.02 -1.45
N PRO A 179 13.29 2.73 -2.52
CA PRO A 179 13.01 3.70 -3.57
C PRO A 179 12.22 4.89 -3.01
N THR A 180 12.68 6.09 -3.34
CA THR A 180 12.05 7.35 -2.94
C THR A 180 12.13 8.36 -4.07
N TYR A 181 11.27 9.37 -4.08
CA TYR A 181 11.24 10.37 -5.14
C TYR A 181 11.47 11.76 -4.58
N PHE A 182 12.34 12.51 -5.26
CA PHE A 182 12.52 13.94 -5.03
C PHE A 182 12.44 14.67 -6.36
N GLN A 183 11.46 15.57 -6.50
CA GLN A 183 11.20 16.31 -7.76
C GLN A 183 11.13 15.36 -8.98
N ASP A 184 10.38 14.27 -8.84
CA ASP A 184 10.18 13.23 -9.87
C ASP A 184 11.45 12.45 -10.30
N HIS A 185 12.58 12.66 -9.60
CA HIS A 185 13.76 11.82 -9.74
C HIS A 185 13.77 10.68 -8.72
N LEU A 186 13.95 9.45 -9.21
CA LEU A 186 14.18 8.28 -8.37
C LEU A 186 15.48 8.44 -7.58
N ASN A 187 15.37 8.27 -6.28
CA ASN A 187 16.43 8.31 -5.31
C ASN A 187 16.27 7.11 -4.37
N TYR A 188 17.24 6.88 -3.48
CA TYR A 188 17.20 5.77 -2.54
C TYR A 188 17.51 6.24 -1.13
N LYS A 189 16.64 5.87 -0.19
CA LYS A 189 16.97 5.91 1.23
C LYS A 189 17.78 4.66 1.54
N TRP A 190 19.00 4.87 2.04
CA TRP A 190 19.93 3.79 2.33
C TRP A 190 19.70 3.25 3.75
N HIS A 191 19.75 1.94 3.88
CA HIS A 191 19.67 1.21 5.14
C HIS A 191 20.78 0.15 5.18
N HIS A 192 21.30 -0.18 6.36
CA HIS A 192 22.04 -1.43 6.52
C HIS A 192 21.15 -2.59 6.07
N PHE A 193 21.75 -3.62 5.48
CA PHE A 193 21.01 -4.82 5.07
C PHE A 193 20.20 -5.39 6.25
N ASP A 194 20.85 -5.66 7.38
CA ASP A 194 20.20 -6.25 8.57
C ASP A 194 19.12 -5.34 9.19
N CYS A 195 19.22 -4.02 9.02
CA CYS A 195 18.23 -3.08 9.52
C CYS A 195 16.93 -3.06 8.71
N LYS A 196 16.91 -3.68 7.52
CA LYS A 196 15.81 -3.53 6.55
C LYS A 196 15.53 -4.81 5.73
N ALA A 197 16.23 -5.91 6.01
CA ALA A 197 16.10 -7.18 5.30
C ALA A 197 14.67 -7.75 5.38
N ASP A 198 14.02 -7.64 6.54
CA ASP A 198 12.64 -8.10 6.72
C ASP A 198 11.64 -7.38 5.81
N ASP A 199 11.90 -6.11 5.47
CA ASP A 199 11.00 -5.31 4.63
C ASP A 199 11.07 -5.72 3.15
N ILE A 200 12.20 -6.30 2.72
CA ILE A 200 12.30 -6.82 1.36
C ILE A 200 11.67 -8.21 1.24
N TRP A 201 11.73 -9.08 2.27
CA TRP A 201 11.26 -10.48 2.32
C TRP A 201 10.89 -11.10 0.94
N GLY A 202 9.77 -11.75 0.65
CA GLY A 202 9.41 -12.24 -0.71
C GLY A 202 9.33 -11.28 -1.93
N ILE A 203 10.22 -10.30 -2.11
CA ILE A 203 10.47 -9.64 -3.41
C ILE A 203 11.17 -10.66 -4.34
N PRO A 204 10.65 -10.91 -5.56
CA PRO A 204 11.32 -11.75 -6.54
C PRO A 204 12.74 -11.25 -6.85
N LYS A 205 13.71 -12.15 -6.99
CA LYS A 205 15.14 -11.79 -7.17
C LYS A 205 15.37 -10.90 -8.40
N ASP A 206 14.59 -11.11 -9.45
CA ASP A 206 14.59 -10.33 -10.70
C ASP A 206 14.04 -8.90 -10.53
N LYS A 207 13.40 -8.60 -9.39
CA LYS A 207 12.90 -7.28 -8.98
C LYS A 207 13.76 -6.61 -7.92
N LEU A 208 14.94 -7.14 -7.64
CA LEU A 208 15.93 -6.55 -6.74
C LEU A 208 17.14 -6.06 -7.55
N LEU A 209 17.18 -4.75 -7.85
CA LEU A 209 18.22 -4.14 -8.66
C LEU A 209 19.60 -4.35 -8.04
N GLY A 210 20.54 -4.84 -8.85
CA GLY A 210 21.91 -5.11 -8.43
C GLY A 210 22.14 -6.52 -7.87
N TYR A 211 21.08 -7.31 -7.66
CA TYR A 211 21.20 -8.68 -7.12
C TYR A 211 22.08 -9.59 -8.00
N SER A 212 21.87 -9.57 -9.32
CA SER A 212 22.64 -10.39 -10.26
C SER A 212 24.14 -10.06 -10.26
N SER A 213 24.51 -8.83 -9.91
CA SER A 213 25.89 -8.33 -9.86
C SER A 213 26.58 -8.56 -8.51
N LEU A 214 25.90 -9.11 -7.50
CA LEU A 214 26.52 -9.45 -6.21
C LEU A 214 27.48 -10.65 -6.34
N GLU A 215 28.53 -10.65 -5.52
CA GLU A 215 29.43 -11.79 -5.37
C GLU A 215 28.68 -13.01 -4.80
N SER A 216 29.09 -14.21 -5.19
CA SER A 216 28.41 -15.46 -4.80
C SER A 216 28.26 -15.63 -3.28
N LYS A 217 29.30 -15.25 -2.51
CA LYS A 217 29.28 -15.32 -1.05
C LYS A 217 28.23 -14.39 -0.42
N ILE A 218 28.04 -13.21 -1.01
CA ILE A 218 27.05 -12.22 -0.55
C ILE A 218 25.64 -12.67 -0.96
N LYS A 219 25.49 -13.26 -2.16
CA LYS A 219 24.22 -13.84 -2.60
C LYS A 219 23.71 -14.90 -1.63
N GLU A 220 24.55 -15.79 -1.13
CA GLU A 220 24.15 -16.79 -0.13
C GLU A 220 23.60 -16.16 1.16
N SER A 221 24.20 -15.08 1.65
CA SER A 221 23.69 -14.34 2.82
C SER A 221 22.36 -13.65 2.55
N VAL A 222 22.18 -13.10 1.35
CA VAL A 222 20.92 -12.49 0.92
C VAL A 222 19.84 -13.55 0.74
N GLU A 223 20.17 -14.71 0.16
CA GLU A 223 19.23 -15.82 -0.04
C GLU A 223 18.72 -16.37 1.28
N LYS A 224 19.59 -16.52 2.30
CA LYS A 224 19.18 -16.90 3.67
C LYS A 224 18.26 -15.87 4.34
N ALA A 225 18.34 -14.61 3.96
CA ALA A 225 17.50 -13.54 4.51
C ALA A 225 16.19 -13.33 3.70
N LEU A 226 16.17 -13.75 2.43
CA LEU A 226 14.98 -13.71 1.57
C LEU A 226 14.11 -14.97 1.69
N TRP A 227 14.66 -16.08 2.22
CA TRP A 227 14.00 -17.37 2.41
C TRP A 227 14.11 -17.90 3.85
N MET A 228 12.95 -18.24 4.44
CA MET A 228 12.72 -19.55 5.08
C MET A 228 11.75 -20.30 4.19
#